data_AF-J2ZT52-F1
#
_entry.id   AF-J2ZT52-F1
#
_cell.length_a   1.000
_cell.length_b   1.000
_cell.length_c   1.000
_cell.angle_alpha   90.00
_cell.angle_beta   90.00
_cell.angle_gamma   90.00
#
_symmetry.space_group_name_H-M   'P 1'
#
loop_
_entity.id
_entity.type
_entity.pdbx_description
1 polymer ?
#
loop_
_entity_poly.entity_id
_entity_poly.type
_entity_poly.pdbx_seq_one_letter_code
_entity_poly.pdbx_strand_id
1 'polypeptide(L)'
;LLRRQPRRLLQIGAGLAVAVLPLLSESVGIPMRALTYLAGGWIATLAVAEPARQAWFDGAADTSWPVPPWLVRVGHLLVPGLFMSTWSLLSLAPAMTSLGAAGAWKALGVVAALALVSGWAWAGAALRSGFRAMPDFAAGLVTSPVGSLPPGLVQMLVEGPDAALVGALATALVACGIAAPTTTVLGIQAAAGAVVILWGVRTNRRAS
;
A
#
# COMPACT_ATOMS: atom_id res chain seq x y z
N LEU A 1 -5.64 -16.49 8.99
CA LEU A 1 -4.26 -15.93 8.98
C LEU A 1 -3.97 -15.05 10.20
N LEU A 2 -4.73 -13.98 10.48
CA LEU A 2 -4.43 -13.05 11.60
C LEU A 2 -4.54 -13.66 13.00
N ARG A 3 -5.48 -14.59 13.21
CA ARG A 3 -5.59 -15.32 14.49
C ARG A 3 -4.40 -16.26 14.76
N ARG A 4 -3.66 -16.66 13.72
CA ARG A 4 -2.47 -17.53 13.83
C ARG A 4 -1.16 -16.75 13.93
N GLN A 5 -1.16 -15.47 13.56
CA GLN A 5 0.05 -14.62 13.56
C GLN A 5 -0.28 -13.22 14.11
N PRO A 6 -0.45 -13.08 15.45
CA PRO A 6 -0.83 -11.82 16.10
C PRO A 6 0.18 -10.69 15.84
N ARG A 7 1.44 -11.03 15.59
CA ARG A 7 2.49 -10.08 15.20
C ARG A 7 2.12 -9.23 13.99
N ARG A 8 1.29 -9.74 13.06
CA ARG A 8 0.83 -8.98 11.89
C ARG A 8 -0.16 -7.88 12.25
N LEU A 9 -1.04 -8.13 13.23
CA LEU A 9 -1.93 -7.10 13.74
C LEU A 9 -1.13 -5.99 14.42
N LEU A 10 -0.08 -6.37 15.18
CA LEU A 10 0.84 -5.40 15.78
C LEU A 10 1.58 -4.58 14.70
N GLN A 11 2.01 -5.20 13.60
CA GLN A 11 2.66 -4.49 12.50
C GLN A 11 1.71 -3.50 11.80
N ILE A 12 0.45 -3.89 11.55
CA ILE A 12 -0.56 -2.99 10.98
C ILE A 12 -0.84 -1.83 11.95
N GLY A 13 -0.96 -2.11 13.25
CA GLY A 13 -1.13 -1.09 14.29
C GLY A 13 0.07 -0.16 14.41
N ALA A 14 1.29 -0.67 14.34
CA ALA A 14 2.51 0.12 14.33
C ALA A 14 2.58 1.02 13.09
N GLY A 15 2.25 0.49 11.92
CA GLY A 15 2.13 1.27 10.69
C GLY A 15 1.08 2.39 10.81
N LEU A 16 -0.06 2.11 11.46
CA LEU A 16 -1.07 3.12 11.75
C LEU A 16 -0.54 4.21 12.69
N ALA A 17 0.15 3.84 13.78
CA ALA A 17 0.74 4.79 14.71
C ALA A 17 1.78 5.69 14.04
N VAL A 18 2.65 5.11 13.20
CA VAL A 18 3.64 5.86 12.41
C VAL A 18 2.96 6.85 11.46
N ALA A 19 1.83 6.49 10.85
CA ALA A 19 1.10 7.39 9.95
C ALA A 19 0.33 8.50 10.70
N VAL A 20 -0.31 8.17 11.82
CA VAL A 20 -1.26 9.07 12.51
C VAL A 20 -0.60 10.02 13.50
N LEU A 21 0.36 9.56 14.31
CA LEU A 21 0.94 10.39 15.38
C LEU A 21 1.53 11.71 14.86
N PRO A 22 2.24 11.75 13.71
CA PRO A 22 2.77 13.00 13.16
C PRO A 22 1.69 13.97 12.66
N LEU A 23 0.52 13.47 12.26
CA LEU A 23 -0.62 14.29 11.83
C LEU A 23 -1.28 15.02 13.00
N LEU A 24 -1.12 14.49 14.22
CA LEU A 24 -1.68 15.09 15.44
C LEU A 24 -0.78 16.19 16.04
N SER A 25 0.45 16.35 15.53
CA SER A 25 1.42 17.29 16.08
C SER A 25 1.71 18.44 15.14
N GLU A 26 1.38 19.67 15.55
CA GLU A 26 1.67 20.90 14.80
C GLU A 26 3.17 21.17 14.61
N SER A 27 4.03 20.61 15.47
CA SER A 27 5.49 20.78 15.38
C SER A 27 6.14 19.98 14.25
N VAL A 28 5.45 18.99 13.69
CA VAL A 28 6.00 18.18 12.60
C VAL A 28 5.73 18.85 11.26
N GLY A 29 6.80 19.15 10.53
CA GLY A 29 6.70 19.76 9.20
C GLY A 29 5.91 18.91 8.20
N ILE A 30 5.25 19.58 7.27
CA ILE A 30 4.38 18.97 6.25
C ILE A 30 5.08 17.84 5.46
N PRO A 31 6.34 17.99 4.98
CA PRO A 31 7.02 16.91 4.25
C PRO A 31 7.25 15.68 5.11
N MET A 32 7.58 15.87 6.39
CA MET A 32 7.81 14.77 7.32
C MET A 32 6.52 13.98 7.57
N ARG A 33 5.37 14.67 7.72
CA ARG A 33 4.06 14.01 7.83
C ARG A 33 3.74 13.13 6.61
N ALA A 34 4.06 13.61 5.40
CA ALA A 34 3.84 12.84 4.17
C ALA A 34 4.73 11.60 4.12
N LEU A 35 6.01 11.73 4.49
CA LEU A 35 6.94 10.61 4.58
C LEU A 35 6.50 9.57 5.62
N THR A 36 6.08 10.00 6.81
CA THR A 36 5.63 9.07 7.85
C THR A 36 4.30 8.42 7.50
N TYR A 37 3.39 9.12 6.81
CA TYR A 37 2.16 8.53 6.28
C TYR A 37 2.47 7.40 5.28
N LEU A 38 3.34 7.66 4.30
CA LEU A 38 3.75 6.67 3.31
C LEU A 38 4.51 5.50 3.94
N ALA A 39 5.41 5.77 4.88
CA ALA A 39 6.15 4.73 5.61
C ALA A 39 5.23 3.86 6.47
N GLY A 40 4.29 4.47 7.19
CA GLY A 40 3.29 3.75 7.99
C GLY A 40 2.38 2.87 7.14
N GLY A 41 1.91 3.39 6.00
CA GLY A 41 1.13 2.64 5.03
C GLY A 41 1.92 1.47 4.42
N TRP A 42 3.21 1.69 4.12
CA TRP A 42 4.10 0.64 3.63
C TRP A 42 4.32 -0.47 4.67
N ILE A 43 4.58 -0.12 5.92
CA ILE A 43 4.72 -1.09 7.03
C ILE A 43 3.46 -1.95 7.16
N ALA A 44 2.28 -1.34 7.11
CA ALA A 44 1.00 -2.07 7.15
C ALA A 44 0.79 -2.94 5.91
N THR A 45 1.14 -2.44 4.73
CA THR A 45 1.06 -3.17 3.44
C THR A 45 1.88 -4.46 3.47
N LEU A 46 3.11 -4.41 4.01
CA LEU A 46 3.97 -5.58 4.14
C LEU A 46 3.35 -6.68 5.02
N ALA A 47 2.54 -6.32 6.02
CA ALA A 47 1.87 -7.29 6.87
C ALA A 47 0.81 -8.10 6.10
N VAL A 48 0.12 -7.45 5.14
CA VAL A 48 -0.95 -8.06 4.32
C VAL A 48 -0.45 -8.61 2.98
N ALA A 49 0.81 -8.37 2.60
CA ALA A 49 1.44 -8.92 1.41
C ALA A 49 1.85 -10.40 1.56
N GLU A 50 2.06 -10.87 2.78
CA GLU A 50 2.55 -12.24 3.04
C GLU A 50 1.70 -13.36 2.45
N PRO A 51 0.35 -13.36 2.54
CA PRO A 51 -0.43 -14.46 1.98
C PRO A 51 -0.16 -14.64 0.48
N ALA A 52 0.01 -13.53 -0.25
CA ALA A 52 0.43 -13.56 -1.65
C ALA A 52 1.88 -14.05 -1.81
N ARG A 53 2.77 -13.73 -0.87
CA ARG A 53 4.14 -14.28 -0.84
C ARG A 53 4.15 -15.79 -0.62
N GLN A 54 3.31 -16.30 0.26
CA GLN A 54 3.18 -17.73 0.54
C GLN A 54 2.59 -18.46 -0.67
N ALA A 55 1.54 -17.92 -1.29
CA ALA A 55 0.97 -18.46 -2.52
C ALA A 55 1.97 -18.45 -3.70
N TRP A 56 2.90 -17.49 -3.73
CA TRP A 56 3.98 -17.50 -4.72
C TRP A 56 4.96 -18.67 -4.51
N PHE A 57 5.28 -19.03 -3.25
CA PHE A 57 6.16 -20.17 -2.95
C PHE A 57 5.45 -21.52 -3.06
N ASP A 58 4.19 -21.60 -2.63
CA ASP A 58 3.35 -22.80 -2.64
C ASP A 58 2.04 -22.54 -3.37
N GLY A 59 2.10 -22.63 -4.70
CA GLY A 59 0.97 -22.37 -5.59
C GLY A 59 0.00 -23.53 -5.75
N ALA A 60 0.19 -24.67 -5.07
CA ALA A 60 -0.64 -25.86 -5.26
C ALA A 60 -2.11 -25.60 -4.88
N ALA A 61 -2.33 -24.79 -3.84
CA ALA A 61 -3.67 -24.34 -3.48
C ALA A 61 -4.29 -23.51 -4.62
N ASP A 62 -3.56 -22.55 -5.18
CA ASP A 62 -4.05 -21.64 -6.22
C ASP A 62 -4.40 -22.37 -7.54
N THR A 63 -3.64 -23.40 -7.90
CA THR A 63 -3.89 -24.19 -9.12
C THR A 63 -5.04 -25.19 -8.99
N SER A 64 -5.42 -25.55 -7.75
CA SER A 64 -6.52 -26.50 -7.49
C SER A 64 -7.91 -25.92 -7.74
N TRP A 65 -8.04 -24.60 -7.84
CA TRP A 65 -9.34 -23.95 -8.02
C TRP A 65 -9.87 -24.09 -9.45
N PRO A 66 -11.17 -24.39 -9.65
CA PRO A 66 -11.78 -24.55 -10.97
C PRO A 66 -12.12 -23.19 -11.61
N VAL A 67 -11.22 -22.21 -11.52
CA VAL A 67 -11.36 -20.86 -12.08
C VAL A 67 -10.06 -20.46 -12.77
N PRO A 68 -10.10 -19.52 -13.73
CA PRO A 68 -8.89 -19.09 -14.39
C PRO A 68 -7.89 -18.50 -13.38
N PRO A 69 -6.56 -18.69 -13.57
CA PRO A 69 -5.53 -18.21 -12.63
C PRO A 69 -5.60 -16.71 -12.35
N TRP A 70 -6.20 -15.94 -13.27
CA TRP A 70 -6.39 -14.53 -13.05
C TRP A 70 -7.38 -14.18 -11.95
N LEU A 71 -8.44 -14.98 -11.83
CA LEU A 71 -9.48 -14.77 -10.84
C LEU A 71 -9.01 -15.18 -9.44
N VAL A 72 -8.24 -16.26 -9.33
CA VAL A 72 -7.57 -16.66 -8.07
C VAL A 72 -6.69 -15.53 -7.55
N ARG A 73 -6.01 -14.84 -8.45
CA ARG A 73 -5.15 -13.71 -8.07
C ARG A 73 -5.92 -12.46 -7.69
N VAL A 74 -7.05 -12.19 -8.32
CA VAL A 74 -7.96 -11.14 -7.86
C VAL A 74 -8.54 -11.51 -6.48
N GLY A 75 -8.74 -12.80 -6.20
CA GLY A 75 -9.11 -13.29 -4.87
C GLY A 75 -8.11 -12.88 -3.78
N HIS A 76 -6.81 -12.87 -4.09
CA HIS A 76 -5.76 -12.39 -3.19
C HIS A 76 -5.82 -10.88 -2.90
N LEU A 77 -6.65 -10.12 -3.62
CA LEU A 77 -6.88 -8.68 -3.42
C LEU A 77 -7.91 -8.41 -2.32
N LEU A 78 -8.84 -9.34 -2.07
CA LEU A 78 -9.98 -9.10 -1.18
C LEU A 78 -9.54 -8.85 0.26
N VAL A 79 -8.71 -9.75 0.82
CA VAL A 79 -8.25 -9.62 2.21
C VAL A 79 -7.38 -8.37 2.38
N PRO A 80 -6.31 -8.12 1.60
CA PRO A 80 -5.56 -6.88 1.69
C PRO A 80 -6.42 -5.64 1.45
N GLY A 81 -7.37 -5.68 0.51
CA GLY A 81 -8.29 -4.59 0.20
C GLY A 81 -9.15 -4.17 1.39
N LEU A 82 -9.76 -5.13 2.08
CA LEU A 82 -10.57 -4.87 3.27
C LEU A 82 -9.72 -4.33 4.42
N PHE A 83 -8.56 -4.92 4.68
CA PHE A 83 -7.66 -4.47 5.74
C PHE A 83 -7.09 -3.08 5.48
N MET A 84 -6.61 -2.83 4.26
CA MET A 84 -6.02 -1.54 3.91
C MET A 84 -7.07 -0.45 3.74
N SER A 85 -8.31 -0.76 3.35
CA SER A 85 -9.41 0.22 3.37
C SER A 85 -9.76 0.63 4.80
N THR A 86 -9.84 -0.35 5.70
CA THR A 86 -10.05 -0.08 7.14
C THR A 86 -8.90 0.74 7.71
N TRP A 87 -7.66 0.34 7.43
CA TRP A 87 -6.46 1.06 7.85
C TRP A 87 -6.44 2.50 7.29
N SER A 88 -6.79 2.68 6.02
CA SER A 88 -6.79 3.99 5.37
C SER A 88 -7.85 4.92 5.98
N LEU A 89 -9.06 4.42 6.25
CA LEU A 89 -10.09 5.17 6.98
C LEU A 89 -9.60 5.60 8.37
N LEU A 90 -8.99 4.69 9.12
CA LEU A 90 -8.43 5.00 10.44
C LEU A 90 -7.28 6.03 10.35
N SER A 91 -6.41 5.90 9.34
CA SER A 91 -5.28 6.81 9.13
C SER A 91 -5.72 8.25 8.82
N LEU A 92 -6.87 8.40 8.19
CA LEU A 92 -7.45 9.70 7.80
C LEU A 92 -8.46 10.23 8.81
N ALA A 93 -8.70 9.53 9.92
CA ALA A 93 -9.61 9.97 10.96
C ALA A 93 -9.32 11.40 11.46
N PRO A 94 -8.06 11.81 11.72
CA PRO A 94 -7.78 13.19 12.14
C PRO A 94 -8.19 14.26 11.11
N ALA A 95 -8.01 13.97 9.82
CA ALA A 95 -8.43 14.88 8.75
C ALA A 95 -9.96 14.94 8.63
N MET A 96 -10.63 13.79 8.73
CA MET A 96 -12.10 13.72 8.68
C MET A 96 -12.75 14.42 9.88
N THR A 97 -12.20 14.28 11.09
CA THR A 97 -12.72 14.96 12.28
C THR A 97 -12.56 16.48 12.18
N SER A 98 -11.40 16.95 11.70
CA SER A 98 -11.16 18.38 11.47
C SER A 98 -12.14 18.98 10.45
N LEU A 99 -12.35 18.30 9.31
CA LEU A 99 -13.30 18.75 8.29
C LEU A 99 -14.75 18.72 8.77
N GLY A 100 -15.12 17.71 9.58
CA GLY A 100 -16.45 17.60 10.17
C GLY A 100 -16.73 18.74 11.15
N ALA A 101 -15.77 19.07 12.02
CA ALA A 101 -15.87 20.20 12.94
C ALA A 101 -15.98 21.55 12.21
N ALA A 102 -15.34 21.68 11.05
CA ALA A 102 -15.42 22.88 10.20
C ALA A 102 -16.70 22.94 9.34
N GLY A 103 -17.59 21.95 9.41
CA GLY A 103 -18.80 21.88 8.55
C GLY A 103 -18.50 21.67 7.06
N ALA A 104 -17.29 21.23 6.71
CA ALA A 104 -16.83 21.06 5.34
C ALA A 104 -17.27 19.69 4.76
N TRP A 105 -18.58 19.43 4.75
CA TRP A 105 -19.15 18.11 4.42
C TRP A 105 -18.76 17.56 3.05
N LYS A 106 -18.64 18.43 2.04
CA LYS A 106 -18.19 18.04 0.71
C LYS A 106 -16.75 17.51 0.73
N ALA A 107 -15.85 18.24 1.39
CA ALA A 107 -14.45 17.85 1.54
C ALA A 107 -14.33 16.56 2.37
N LEU A 108 -15.11 16.43 3.44
CA LEU A 108 -15.18 15.23 4.26
C LEU A 108 -15.59 14.01 3.42
N GLY A 109 -16.63 14.13 2.59
CA GLY A 109 -17.07 13.07 1.69
C GLY A 109 -15.98 12.65 0.69
N VAL A 110 -15.22 13.62 0.15
CA VAL A 110 -14.08 13.34 -0.73
C VAL A 110 -12.96 12.61 0.00
N VAL A 111 -12.62 13.02 1.23
CA VAL A 111 -11.58 12.34 2.04
C VAL A 111 -12.01 10.91 2.40
N ALA A 112 -13.27 10.69 2.75
CA ALA A 112 -13.78 9.35 3.04
C ALA A 112 -13.73 8.44 1.80
N ALA A 113 -14.10 8.97 0.62
CA ALA A 113 -13.99 8.25 -0.64
C ALA A 113 -12.52 7.97 -1.01
N LEU A 114 -11.62 8.94 -0.83
CA LEU A 114 -10.18 8.78 -1.01
C LEU A 114 -9.64 7.65 -0.15
N ALA A 115 -10.03 7.58 1.12
CA ALA A 115 -9.62 6.54 2.06
C ALA A 115 -9.92 5.14 1.52
N LEU A 116 -11.17 4.93 1.07
CA LEU A 116 -11.62 3.66 0.50
C LEU A 116 -10.84 3.32 -0.77
N VAL A 117 -10.70 4.27 -1.69
CA VAL A 117 -9.98 4.05 -2.97
C VAL A 117 -8.50 3.78 -2.72
N SER A 118 -7.85 4.51 -1.82
CA SER A 118 -6.44 4.25 -1.49
C SER A 118 -6.24 2.92 -0.78
N GLY A 119 -7.21 2.45 0.01
CA GLY A 119 -7.17 1.11 0.61
C GLY A 119 -6.95 0.01 -0.44
N TRP A 120 -7.68 0.08 -1.56
CA TRP A 120 -7.50 -0.87 -2.67
C TRP A 120 -6.19 -0.64 -3.44
N ALA A 121 -5.70 0.59 -3.54
CA ALA A 121 -4.40 0.87 -4.15
C ALA A 121 -3.25 0.25 -3.32
N TRP A 122 -3.28 0.39 -1.99
CA TRP A 122 -2.37 -0.29 -1.08
C TRP A 122 -2.45 -1.82 -1.20
N ALA A 123 -3.64 -2.37 -1.39
CA ALA A 123 -3.82 -3.79 -1.65
C ALA A 123 -3.15 -4.24 -2.96
N GLY A 124 -3.25 -3.44 -4.03
CA GLY A 124 -2.51 -3.70 -5.28
C GLY A 124 -1.00 -3.71 -5.06
N ALA A 125 -0.47 -2.77 -4.27
CA ALA A 125 0.93 -2.73 -3.87
C ALA A 125 1.32 -3.97 -3.04
N ALA A 126 0.43 -4.44 -2.14
CA ALA A 126 0.61 -5.67 -1.39
C ALA A 126 0.75 -6.88 -2.32
N LEU A 127 -0.12 -7.04 -3.31
CA LEU A 127 0.00 -8.14 -4.29
C LEU A 127 1.29 -8.06 -5.09
N ARG A 128 1.63 -6.86 -5.59
CA ARG A 128 2.88 -6.66 -6.32
C ARG A 128 4.08 -7.10 -5.49
N SER A 129 4.12 -6.69 -4.22
CA SER A 129 5.22 -7.01 -3.31
C SER A 129 5.25 -8.48 -2.90
N GLY A 130 4.09 -9.14 -2.74
CA GLY A 130 4.01 -10.56 -2.40
C GLY A 130 4.42 -11.46 -3.56
N PHE A 131 3.94 -11.15 -4.76
CA PHE A 131 4.18 -11.96 -5.96
C PHE A 131 5.47 -11.59 -6.74
N ARG A 132 6.30 -10.67 -6.22
CA ARG A 132 7.58 -10.30 -6.85
C ARG A 132 8.53 -11.49 -6.94
N ALA A 133 9.43 -11.48 -7.91
CA ALA A 133 10.38 -12.57 -8.10
C ALA A 133 11.35 -12.66 -6.91
N MET A 134 12.01 -13.80 -6.74
CA MET A 134 13.15 -13.83 -5.83
C MET A 134 14.25 -12.91 -6.39
N PRO A 135 14.79 -12.00 -5.57
CA PRO A 135 15.87 -11.13 -6.00
C PRO A 135 17.08 -11.96 -6.43
N ASP A 136 17.71 -11.56 -7.53
CA ASP A 136 18.90 -12.25 -8.03
C ASP A 136 20.16 -11.73 -7.33
N PHE A 137 20.72 -12.55 -6.45
CA PHE A 137 21.99 -12.27 -5.76
C PHE A 137 23.22 -12.82 -6.51
N ALA A 138 23.02 -13.58 -7.58
CA ALA A 138 24.10 -14.17 -8.38
C ALA A 138 24.58 -13.24 -9.51
N ALA A 139 23.78 -12.23 -9.89
CA ALA A 139 24.03 -11.36 -11.05
C ALA A 139 25.22 -10.37 -10.94
N GLY A 140 26.15 -10.56 -10.00
CA GLY A 140 27.35 -9.71 -9.84
C GLY A 140 27.04 -8.32 -9.26
N LEU A 141 28.00 -7.70 -8.57
CA LEU A 141 27.75 -6.47 -7.82
C LEU A 141 27.50 -5.25 -8.74
N VAL A 142 26.51 -4.41 -8.40
CA VAL A 142 26.27 -3.12 -9.05
C VAL A 142 27.05 -2.03 -8.32
N THR A 143 27.76 -1.18 -9.07
CA THR A 143 28.45 -0.04 -8.49
C THR A 143 27.46 1.03 -8.03
N SER A 144 27.55 1.45 -6.77
CA SER A 144 26.74 2.54 -6.22
C SER A 144 27.64 3.60 -5.55
N PRO A 145 27.15 4.84 -5.34
CA PRO A 145 27.91 5.89 -4.65
C PRO A 145 28.36 5.52 -3.24
N VAL A 146 27.76 4.51 -2.61
CA VAL A 146 28.05 4.05 -1.24
C VAL A 146 28.85 2.73 -1.22
N GLY A 147 29.31 2.26 -2.39
CA GLY A 147 29.99 0.97 -2.56
C GLY A 147 29.22 0.00 -3.46
N SER A 148 29.79 -1.17 -3.70
CA SER A 148 29.22 -2.19 -4.56
C SER A 148 28.05 -2.90 -3.85
N LEU A 149 26.83 -2.78 -4.37
CA LEU A 149 25.64 -3.41 -3.82
C LEU A 149 25.19 -4.58 -4.70
N PRO A 150 24.79 -5.74 -4.13
CA PRO A 150 24.17 -6.80 -4.90
C PRO A 150 22.89 -6.30 -5.58
N PRO A 151 22.65 -6.61 -6.87
CA PRO A 151 21.45 -6.22 -7.60
C PRO A 151 20.18 -6.66 -6.89
N GLY A 152 20.18 -7.85 -6.28
CA GLY A 152 19.07 -8.34 -5.46
C GLY A 152 18.70 -7.42 -4.30
N LEU A 153 19.68 -6.71 -3.70
CA LEU A 153 19.41 -5.76 -2.62
C LEU A 153 18.71 -4.49 -3.14
N VAL A 154 19.10 -4.02 -4.33
CA VAL A 154 18.42 -2.91 -5.02
C VAL A 154 17.00 -3.30 -5.44
N GLN A 155 16.82 -4.51 -5.99
CA GLN A 155 15.50 -5.04 -6.34
C GLN A 155 14.59 -5.14 -5.12
N MET A 156 15.09 -5.61 -3.97
CA MET A 156 14.31 -5.67 -2.74
C MET A 156 13.84 -4.30 -2.24
N LEU A 157 14.67 -3.27 -2.43
CA LEU A 157 14.41 -1.91 -1.98
C LEU A 157 13.41 -1.18 -2.90
N VAL A 158 13.46 -1.43 -4.21
CA VAL A 158 12.66 -0.69 -5.20
C VAL A 158 11.37 -1.42 -5.56
N GLU A 159 11.37 -2.77 -5.63
CA GLU A 159 10.19 -3.56 -6.02
C GLU A 159 9.18 -3.65 -4.86
N GLY A 160 8.18 -2.76 -4.89
CA GLY A 160 7.12 -2.70 -3.90
C GLY A 160 6.80 -1.26 -3.47
N PRO A 161 7.78 -0.52 -2.89
CA PRO A 161 7.58 0.87 -2.50
C PRO A 161 7.17 1.78 -3.66
N ASP A 162 7.61 1.45 -4.88
CA ASP A 162 7.24 2.15 -6.11
C ASP A 162 5.72 2.17 -6.34
N ALA A 163 5.06 1.02 -6.23
CA ALA A 163 3.62 0.90 -6.40
C ALA A 163 2.84 1.48 -5.22
N ALA A 164 3.39 1.39 -4.01
CA ALA A 164 2.84 2.08 -2.85
C ALA A 164 2.83 3.60 -3.06
N LEU A 165 3.93 4.17 -3.56
CA LEU A 165 4.04 5.59 -3.83
C LEU A 165 3.04 6.02 -4.91
N VAL A 166 3.00 5.33 -6.06
CA VAL A 166 2.02 5.61 -7.12
C VAL A 166 0.58 5.51 -6.60
N GLY A 167 0.29 4.48 -5.80
CA GLY A 167 -1.04 4.19 -5.30
C GLY A 167 -1.48 5.01 -4.09
N ALA A 168 -0.61 5.79 -3.46
CA ALA A 168 -0.95 6.51 -2.23
C ALA A 168 -0.53 7.98 -2.20
N LEU A 169 0.23 8.46 -3.20
CA LEU A 169 0.75 9.81 -3.20
C LEU A 169 -0.37 10.86 -3.09
N ALA A 170 -1.43 10.76 -3.90
CA ALA A 170 -2.51 11.74 -3.85
C ALA A 170 -3.22 11.76 -2.49
N THR A 171 -3.49 10.60 -1.90
CA THR A 171 -4.03 10.51 -0.54
C THR A 171 -3.07 11.07 0.51
N ALA A 172 -1.75 10.81 0.40
CA ALA A 172 -0.76 11.33 1.32
C ALA A 172 -0.69 12.87 1.28
N LEU A 173 -0.75 13.47 0.09
CA LEU A 173 -0.77 14.92 -0.09
C LEU A 173 -2.03 15.55 0.52
N VAL A 174 -3.19 14.90 0.38
CA VAL A 174 -4.44 15.37 1.02
C VAL A 174 -4.38 15.19 2.54
N ALA A 175 -3.89 14.05 3.02
CA ALA A 175 -3.74 13.77 4.46
C ALA A 175 -2.86 14.80 5.17
N CYS A 176 -1.83 15.29 4.49
CA CYS A 176 -0.86 16.23 5.05
C CYS A 176 -1.21 17.71 4.80
N GLY A 177 -2.38 17.99 4.22
CA GLY A 177 -2.84 19.36 3.93
C GLY A 177 -2.09 20.06 2.80
N ILE A 178 -1.34 19.32 1.97
CA ILE A 178 -0.64 19.87 0.79
C ILE A 178 -1.62 20.09 -0.36
N ALA A 179 -2.53 19.15 -0.56
CA ALA A 179 -3.52 19.18 -1.63
C ALA A 179 -4.94 19.31 -1.06
N ALA A 180 -5.77 20.15 -1.69
CA ALA A 180 -7.18 20.24 -1.34
C ALA A 180 -7.94 18.97 -1.74
N PRO A 181 -8.89 18.48 -0.90
CA PRO A 181 -9.69 17.30 -1.19
C PRO A 181 -10.76 17.61 -2.24
N THR A 182 -10.38 17.51 -3.52
CA THR A 182 -11.25 17.74 -4.67
C THR A 182 -11.62 16.43 -5.37
N THR A 183 -12.73 16.43 -6.11
CA THR A 183 -13.13 15.28 -6.94
C THR A 183 -12.11 14.94 -8.02
N THR A 184 -11.34 15.93 -8.49
CA THR A 184 -10.23 15.73 -9.42
C THR A 184 -9.12 14.88 -8.80
N VAL A 185 -8.71 15.21 -7.56
CA VAL A 185 -7.70 14.43 -6.82
C VAL A 185 -8.19 13.00 -6.57
N LEU A 186 -9.48 12.83 -6.25
CA LEU A 186 -10.10 11.50 -6.14
C LEU A 186 -10.05 10.72 -7.46
N GLY A 187 -10.32 11.38 -8.59
CA GLY A 187 -10.22 10.77 -9.92
C GLY A 187 -8.78 10.33 -10.25
N ILE A 188 -7.78 11.16 -9.94
CA ILE A 188 -6.36 10.82 -10.08
C ILE A 188 -6.00 9.61 -9.21
N GLN A 189 -6.42 9.62 -7.95
CA GLN A 189 -6.18 8.54 -7.00
C GLN A 189 -6.85 7.22 -7.45
N ALA A 190 -8.05 7.28 -8.02
CA ALA A 190 -8.73 6.11 -8.57
C ALA A 190 -8.01 5.55 -9.79
N ALA A 191 -7.55 6.41 -10.70
CA ALA A 191 -6.77 6.00 -11.87
C ALA A 191 -5.44 5.36 -11.47
N ALA A 192 -4.69 6.00 -10.57
CA ALA A 192 -3.44 5.48 -10.05
C ALA A 192 -3.64 4.15 -9.29
N GLY A 193 -4.69 4.06 -8.47
CA GLY A 193 -5.07 2.83 -7.78
C GLY A 193 -5.39 1.68 -8.75
N ALA A 194 -6.15 1.95 -9.82
CA ALA A 194 -6.45 0.95 -10.84
C ALA A 194 -5.18 0.45 -11.55
N VAL A 195 -4.24 1.36 -11.86
CA VAL A 195 -2.93 0.99 -12.41
C VAL A 195 -2.17 0.08 -11.46
N VAL A 196 -2.10 0.42 -10.17
CA VAL A 196 -1.37 -0.37 -9.16
C VAL A 196 -2.01 -1.74 -8.93
N ILE A 197 -3.34 -1.83 -8.91
CA ILE A 197 -4.08 -3.10 -8.82
C ILE A 197 -3.77 -3.97 -10.03
N LEU A 198 -3.91 -3.43 -11.24
CA LEU A 198 -3.60 -4.15 -12.47
C LEU A 198 -2.14 -4.60 -12.51
N TRP A 199 -1.24 -3.75 -12.01
CA TRP A 199 0.17 -4.04 -11.91
C TRP A 199 0.42 -5.25 -11.01
N GLY A 200 -0.10 -5.24 -9.78
CA GLY A 200 0.03 -6.35 -8.83
C GLY A 200 -0.57 -7.66 -9.33
N VAL A 201 -1.72 -7.60 -10.01
CA VAL A 201 -2.36 -8.79 -10.61
C VAL A 201 -1.53 -9.35 -11.77
N ARG A 202 -0.78 -8.52 -12.50
CA ARG A 202 0.03 -8.96 -13.66
C ARG A 202 1.48 -9.32 -13.32
N THR A 203 2.02 -8.94 -12.16
CA THR A 203 3.40 -9.24 -11.74
C THR A 203 3.75 -10.72 -11.90
N ASN A 204 4.87 -11.07 -12.53
CA ASN A 204 5.33 -12.46 -12.70
C ASN A 204 4.40 -13.43 -13.44
N ARG A 205 3.46 -12.96 -14.28
CA ARG A 205 2.71 -13.86 -15.19
C ARG A 205 3.36 -14.13 -16.53
N ARG A 206 4.34 -13.31 -16.95
CA ARG A 206 4.93 -13.42 -18.30
C ARG A 206 5.96 -14.55 -18.44
N ALA A 207 6.15 -15.38 -17.42
CA ALA A 207 7.09 -16.49 -17.41
C ALA A 207 6.38 -17.87 -17.35
N SER A 208 5.07 -17.90 -17.63
CA SER A 208 4.25 -19.11 -17.63
C SER A 208 3.55 -19.28 -18.97
#